data_AF-A0A8T9AH22-F1
#
_entry.id   AF-A0A8T9AH22-F1
#
_cell.length_a   1.000
_cell.length_b   1.000
_cell.length_c   1.000
_cell.angle_alpha   90.00
_cell.angle_beta   90.00
_cell.angle_gamma   90.00
#
_symmetry.space_group_name_H-M   'P 1'
#
loop_
_entity.id
_entity.type
_entity.pdbx_description
1 polymer ?
#
loop_
_entity_poly.entity_id
_entity_poly.type
_entity_poly.pdbx_seq_one_letter_code
_entity_poly.pdbx_strand_id
1 'polypeptide(L)'
;MSEENKKRLFGKLKLGKWDLVALAALAGFIILMAALIYAPKGGCEVARAGFTCVPAKDVIVEDCNYWAKFGCDSAKDASLPDIEFQIGSLCKIQNNLHNSGLDCSNLKMACSQITQKQVC
;
A
#
# COMPACT_ATOMS: atom_id res chain seq x y z
N MET A 1 -26.09 -2.34 37.30
CA MET A 1 -26.46 -3.58 36.60
C MET A 1 -25.66 -4.72 37.23
N SER A 2 -26.31 -5.58 38.02
CA SER A 2 -25.67 -6.53 38.96
C SER A 2 -24.94 -7.70 38.27
N GLU A 3 -23.78 -8.10 38.80
CA GLU A 3 -22.92 -9.19 38.28
C GLU A 3 -23.64 -10.55 38.14
N GLU A 4 -24.69 -10.79 38.92
CA GLU A 4 -25.48 -12.03 38.86
C GLU A 4 -26.19 -12.24 37.51
N ASN A 5 -26.55 -11.16 36.80
CA ASN A 5 -27.20 -11.26 35.49
C ASN A 5 -26.23 -11.68 34.38
N LYS A 6 -24.93 -11.39 34.50
CA LYS A 6 -23.91 -11.88 33.55
C LYS A 6 -23.78 -13.41 33.64
N LYS A 7 -23.71 -13.98 34.84
CA LYS A 7 -23.56 -15.43 35.03
C LYS A 7 -24.79 -16.22 34.54
N ARG A 8 -26.01 -15.69 34.69
CA ARG A 8 -27.23 -16.34 34.20
C ARG A 8 -27.37 -16.34 32.66
N LEU A 9 -26.83 -15.33 31.97
CA LEU A 9 -26.83 -15.31 30.50
C LEU A 9 -25.85 -16.33 29.90
N PHE A 10 -24.67 -16.48 30.50
CA PHE A 10 -23.65 -17.42 30.03
C PHE A 10 -23.86 -18.87 30.51
N GLY A 11 -24.64 -19.08 31.57
CA GLY A 11 -24.85 -20.40 32.19
C GLY A 11 -25.81 -21.36 31.46
N LYS A 12 -26.41 -20.97 30.32
CA LYS A 12 -27.39 -21.81 29.59
C LYS A 12 -26.99 -22.20 28.16
N LEU A 13 -25.80 -21.83 27.69
CA LEU A 13 -25.27 -22.31 26.41
C LEU A 13 -24.63 -23.69 26.60
N LYS A 14 -25.45 -24.74 26.61
CA LYS A 14 -24.97 -26.12 26.41
C LYS A 14 -24.56 -26.26 24.94
N LEU A 15 -23.35 -25.78 24.62
CA LEU A 15 -22.72 -26.00 23.32
C LEU A 15 -22.43 -27.50 23.16
N GLY A 16 -23.05 -28.13 22.17
CA GLY A 16 -22.76 -29.52 21.85
C GLY A 16 -21.32 -29.67 21.35
N LYS A 17 -20.76 -30.89 21.41
CA LYS A 17 -19.41 -31.16 20.85
C LYS A 17 -19.29 -30.71 19.39
N TRP A 18 -20.37 -30.81 18.63
CA TRP A 18 -20.46 -30.36 17.24
C TRP A 18 -20.53 -28.84 17.09
N ASP A 19 -21.18 -28.11 18.00
CA ASP A 19 -21.17 -26.64 17.98
C ASP A 19 -19.78 -26.10 18.25
N LEU A 20 -19.01 -26.74 19.14
CA LEU A 20 -17.63 -26.38 19.44
C LEU A 20 -16.72 -26.56 18.21
N VAL A 21 -16.91 -27.65 17.46
CA VAL A 21 -16.21 -27.89 16.19
C VAL A 21 -16.60 -26.85 15.14
N ALA A 22 -17.89 -26.52 15.02
CA ALA A 22 -18.37 -25.49 14.09
C ALA A 22 -17.81 -24.11 14.43
N LEU A 23 -17.76 -23.75 15.73
CA LEU A 23 -17.16 -22.49 16.19
C LEU A 23 -15.66 -22.43 15.91
N ALA A 24 -14.94 -23.53 16.13
CA ALA A 24 -13.51 -23.62 15.83
C ALA A 24 -13.24 -23.51 14.32
N ALA A 25 -14.04 -24.17 13.48
CA ALA A 25 -13.95 -24.05 12.02
C ALA A 25 -14.24 -22.63 11.53
N LEU A 26 -15.24 -21.97 12.12
CA LEU A 26 -15.61 -20.60 11.78
C LEU A 26 -14.52 -19.60 12.19
N ALA A 27 -13.94 -19.77 13.38
CA ALA A 27 -12.78 -18.99 13.81
C ALA A 27 -11.56 -19.20 12.89
N GLY A 28 -11.28 -20.45 12.52
CA GLY A 28 -10.21 -20.78 11.56
C GLY A 28 -10.42 -20.13 10.19
N PHE A 29 -11.65 -20.15 9.67
CA PHE A 29 -12.00 -19.51 8.40
C PHE A 29 -11.81 -17.99 8.45
N ILE A 30 -12.22 -17.33 9.54
CA ILE A 30 -12.02 -15.89 9.73
C ILE A 30 -10.53 -15.56 9.75
N ILE A 31 -9.71 -16.35 10.45
CA ILE A 31 -8.25 -16.16 10.50
C ILE A 31 -7.63 -16.33 9.11
N LEU A 32 -8.07 -17.34 8.33
CA LEU A 32 -7.61 -17.58 6.96
C LEU A 32 -7.97 -16.42 6.02
N MET A 33 -9.20 -15.93 6.10
CA MET A 33 -9.65 -14.78 5.32
C MET A 33 -8.92 -13.51 5.71
N ALA A 34 -8.72 -13.28 7.01
CA ALA A 34 -7.92 -12.17 7.51
C ALA A 34 -6.47 -12.28 7.01
N ALA A 35 -5.86 -13.46 7.04
CA ALA A 35 -4.50 -13.65 6.55
C ALA A 35 -4.36 -13.33 5.06
N LEU A 36 -5.36 -13.63 4.23
CA LEU A 36 -5.37 -13.26 2.80
C LEU A 36 -5.56 -11.76 2.57
N ILE A 37 -6.40 -11.11 3.37
CA ILE A 37 -6.66 -9.66 3.28
C ILE A 37 -5.46 -8.84 3.76
N TYR A 38 -4.84 -9.28 4.85
CA TYR A 38 -3.69 -8.62 5.48
C TYR A 38 -2.34 -9.19 5.04
N ALA A 39 -2.33 -10.15 4.09
CA ALA A 39 -1.11 -10.60 3.48
C ALA A 39 -0.37 -9.37 2.93
N PRO A 40 0.90 -9.15 3.32
CA PRO A 40 1.65 -8.02 2.81
C PRO A 40 1.68 -8.15 1.29
N LYS A 41 1.05 -7.19 0.59
CA LYS A 41 1.11 -7.05 -0.87
C LYS A 41 2.49 -6.55 -1.27
N GLY A 42 3.52 -7.27 -0.84
CA GLY A 42 4.92 -6.88 -0.94
C GLY A 42 5.26 -6.45 -2.37
N GLY A 43 5.55 -5.17 -2.54
CA GLY A 43 5.99 -4.61 -3.82
C GLY A 43 4.92 -4.54 -4.92
N CYS A 44 3.63 -4.69 -4.64
CA CYS A 44 2.58 -4.44 -5.64
C CYS A 44 1.78 -3.18 -5.31
N GLU A 45 2.33 -2.03 -5.69
CA GLU A 45 1.73 -0.71 -5.40
C GLU A 45 1.24 -0.03 -6.67
N VAL A 46 1.85 -0.36 -7.80
CA VAL A 46 1.50 0.17 -9.12
C VAL A 46 1.34 -1.00 -10.10
N ALA A 47 0.21 -1.03 -10.80
CA ALA A 47 -0.03 -1.98 -11.87
C ALA A 47 0.46 -1.39 -13.19
N ARG A 48 1.40 -2.07 -13.87
CA ARG A 48 1.85 -1.71 -15.22
C ARG A 48 1.05 -2.42 -16.31
N ALA A 49 1.19 -1.94 -17.55
CA ALA A 49 0.72 -2.66 -18.73
C ALA A 49 1.30 -4.09 -18.73
N GLY A 50 0.44 -5.11 -18.84
CA GLY A 50 0.83 -6.51 -18.71
C GLY A 50 0.59 -7.14 -17.33
N PHE A 51 -0.12 -6.45 -16.42
CA PHE A 51 -0.47 -6.92 -15.06
C PHE A 51 0.74 -7.18 -14.14
N THR A 52 1.91 -6.65 -14.48
CA THR A 52 3.10 -6.75 -13.63
C THR A 52 2.99 -5.73 -12.49
N CYS A 53 2.97 -6.25 -11.27
CA CYS A 53 3.06 -5.50 -10.02
C CYS A 53 4.48 -5.02 -9.79
N VAL A 54 4.66 -3.73 -9.51
CA VAL A 54 5.97 -3.14 -9.21
C VAL A 54 5.83 -2.18 -8.01
N PRO A 55 6.85 -2.04 -7.14
CA PRO A 55 6.81 -1.06 -6.07
C PRO A 55 6.82 0.36 -6.62
N ALA A 56 6.11 1.28 -5.96
CA ALA A 56 5.96 2.65 -6.45
C ALA A 56 7.32 3.35 -6.57
N LYS A 57 8.23 3.08 -5.63
CA LYS A 57 9.62 3.55 -5.66
C LYS A 57 10.32 3.30 -7.00
N ASP A 58 10.21 2.11 -7.57
CA ASP A 58 10.95 1.75 -8.78
C ASP A 58 10.41 2.50 -9.99
N VAL A 59 9.08 2.66 -10.06
CA VAL A 59 8.42 3.44 -11.11
C VAL A 59 8.81 4.92 -11.01
N ILE A 60 8.79 5.49 -9.81
CA ILE A 60 9.24 6.87 -9.57
C ILE A 60 10.70 7.04 -10.01
N VAL A 61 11.59 6.10 -9.68
CA VAL A 61 13.00 6.15 -10.07
C VAL A 61 13.15 6.11 -11.60
N GLU A 62 12.40 5.26 -12.30
CA GLU A 62 12.43 5.18 -13.76
C GLU A 62 11.95 6.50 -14.40
N ASP A 63 10.82 7.02 -13.93
CA ASP A 63 10.21 8.26 -14.41
C ASP A 63 11.12 9.46 -14.14
N CYS A 64 11.72 9.54 -12.95
CA CYS A 64 12.70 10.57 -12.60
C CYS A 64 13.94 10.51 -13.51
N ASN A 65 14.46 9.30 -13.79
CA ASN A 65 15.60 9.15 -14.70
C ASN A 65 15.22 9.52 -16.14
N TYR A 66 13.99 9.26 -16.57
CA TYR A 66 13.51 9.69 -17.88
C TYR A 66 13.37 11.21 -17.95
N TRP A 67 12.71 11.82 -16.96
CA TRP A 67 12.53 13.28 -16.87
C TRP A 67 13.88 14.03 -16.79
N ALA A 68 14.86 13.45 -16.09
CA ALA A 68 16.22 13.98 -16.00
C ALA A 68 16.96 14.05 -17.34
N LYS A 69 16.67 13.15 -18.30
CA LYS A 69 17.25 13.24 -19.66
C LYS A 69 16.88 14.53 -20.37
N PHE A 70 15.77 15.17 -19.97
CA PHE A 70 15.29 16.43 -20.51
C PHE A 70 15.55 17.61 -19.57
N GLY A 71 16.42 17.45 -18.57
CA GLY A 71 16.75 18.50 -17.59
C GLY A 71 15.60 18.80 -16.62
N CYS A 72 14.70 17.84 -16.42
CA CYS A 72 13.51 17.99 -15.56
C CYS A 72 12.66 19.21 -15.98
N ASP A 73 12.52 19.37 -17.30
CA ASP A 73 11.72 20.40 -17.96
C ASP A 73 10.63 19.71 -18.79
N SER A 74 9.40 19.76 -18.28
CA SER A 74 8.25 19.10 -18.89
C SER A 74 7.75 19.78 -20.16
N ALA A 75 8.29 20.95 -20.53
CA ALA A 75 7.97 21.61 -21.79
C ALA A 75 8.76 21.04 -22.99
N LYS A 76 9.74 20.16 -22.75
CA LYS A 76 10.65 19.65 -23.78
C LYS A 76 10.05 18.55 -24.66
N ASP A 77 9.02 17.86 -24.19
CA ASP A 77 8.34 16.79 -24.92
C ASP A 77 6.90 16.63 -24.41
N ALA A 78 5.98 16.24 -25.29
CA ALA A 78 4.55 16.14 -24.99
C ALA A 78 4.19 15.05 -23.97
N SER A 79 5.06 14.07 -23.77
CA SER A 79 4.88 12.99 -22.77
C SER A 79 5.33 13.38 -21.36
N LEU A 80 6.19 14.39 -21.22
CA LEU A 80 6.78 14.76 -19.93
C LEU A 80 5.80 15.33 -18.91
N PRO A 81 4.75 16.10 -19.28
CA PRO A 81 3.74 16.53 -18.31
C PRO A 81 3.01 15.37 -17.65
N ASP A 82 2.78 14.28 -18.39
CA ASP A 82 2.13 13.07 -17.85
C ASP A 82 3.08 12.35 -16.88
N ILE A 83 4.37 12.25 -17.24
CA ILE A 83 5.41 11.69 -16.36
C ILE A 83 5.58 12.53 -15.08
N GLU A 84 5.60 13.86 -15.18
CA GLU A 84 5.66 14.74 -14.01
C GLU A 84 4.45 14.53 -13.09
N PHE A 85 3.25 14.43 -13.66
CA PHE A 85 2.04 14.12 -12.91
C PHE A 85 2.13 12.74 -12.24
N GLN A 86 2.64 11.73 -12.95
CA GLN A 86 2.81 10.37 -12.45
C GLN A 86 3.80 10.32 -11.28
N ILE A 87 4.97 10.97 -11.39
CA ILE A 87 5.95 11.12 -10.31
C ILE A 87 5.26 11.74 -9.08
N GLY A 88 4.51 12.83 -9.26
CA GLY A 88 3.83 13.50 -8.15
C GLY A 88 2.76 12.64 -7.46
N SER A 89 1.97 11.91 -8.24
CA SER A 89 0.95 10.99 -7.72
C SER A 89 1.61 9.84 -6.94
N LEU A 90 2.61 9.20 -7.53
CA LEU A 90 3.31 8.07 -6.92
C LEU A 90 4.13 8.51 -5.69
N CYS A 91 4.71 9.70 -5.69
CA CYS A 91 5.41 10.24 -4.53
C CYS A 91 4.49 10.34 -3.30
N LYS A 92 3.25 10.84 -3.48
CA LYS A 92 2.25 10.90 -2.40
C LYS A 92 1.88 9.51 -1.89
N ILE A 93 1.70 8.56 -2.80
CA ILE A 93 1.40 7.16 -2.44
C ILE A 93 2.56 6.54 -1.66
N GLN A 94 3.79 6.71 -2.13
CA GLN A 94 5.01 6.22 -1.49
C GLN A 94 5.15 6.78 -0.07
N ASN A 95 4.90 8.08 0.13
CA ASN A 95 4.93 8.69 1.46
C ASN A 95 3.82 8.17 2.38
N ASN A 96 2.60 7.98 1.87
CA ASN A 96 1.49 7.47 2.67
C ASN A 96 1.68 6.00 3.08
N LEU A 97 2.29 5.18 2.22
CA LEU A 97 2.49 3.75 2.46
C LEU A 97 3.75 3.46 3.28
N HIS A 98 4.84 4.21 3.04
CA HIS A 98 6.17 3.89 3.61
C HIS A 98 6.72 4.94 4.56
N ASN A 99 6.04 6.08 4.78
CA ASN A 99 6.57 7.21 5.55
C ASN A 99 7.98 7.63 5.10
N SER A 100 8.22 7.62 3.79
CA SER A 100 9.54 7.85 3.20
C SER A 100 10.08 9.28 3.37
N GLY A 101 9.25 10.25 3.76
CA GLY A 101 9.66 11.63 4.01
C GLY A 101 10.09 12.39 2.75
N LEU A 102 9.67 11.95 1.57
CA LEU A 102 9.98 12.60 0.29
C LEU A 102 9.29 13.97 0.19
N ASP A 103 9.98 14.98 -0.32
CA ASP A 103 9.36 16.28 -0.58
C ASP A 103 8.57 16.29 -1.90
N CYS A 104 7.36 15.74 -1.86
CA CYS A 104 6.49 15.68 -3.04
C CYS A 104 5.95 17.05 -3.51
N SER A 105 6.26 18.15 -2.80
CA SER A 105 5.93 19.51 -3.24
C SER A 105 6.95 20.04 -4.26
N ASN A 106 8.17 19.52 -4.22
CA ASN A 106 9.22 19.81 -5.17
C ASN A 106 9.70 18.51 -5.84
N LEU A 107 9.10 18.18 -6.98
CA LEU A 107 9.34 16.91 -7.67
C LEU A 107 10.81 16.72 -8.07
N LYS A 108 11.54 17.80 -8.38
CA LYS A 108 12.98 17.74 -8.65
C LYS A 108 13.76 17.25 -7.43
N MET A 109 13.43 17.80 -6.26
CA MET A 109 14.04 17.40 -5.00
C MET A 109 13.64 15.97 -4.60
N ALA A 110 12.36 15.60 -4.78
CA ALA A 110 11.89 14.23 -4.55
C ALA A 110 12.63 13.22 -5.43
N CYS A 111 12.82 13.54 -6.72
CA CYS A 111 13.59 12.72 -7.65
C CYS A 111 15.03 12.54 -7.20
N SER A 112 15.68 13.61 -6.75
CA SER A 112 17.06 13.52 -6.27
C SER A 112 17.18 12.74 -4.94
N GLN A 113 16.19 12.83 -4.06
CA GLN A 113 16.13 12.05 -2.82
C GLN A 113 15.90 10.55 -3.08
N ILE A 114 14.98 10.21 -3.97
CA ILE A 114 14.58 8.80 -4.20
C ILE A 114 15.60 8.04 -5.05
N THR A 115 16.26 8.71 -6.00
CA THR A 115 17.32 8.13 -6.83
C THR A 115 18.69 8.13 -6.16
N GLN A 116 18.83 8.84 -5.03
CA GLN A 116 20.10 9.09 -4.32
C GLN A 116 21.19 9.72 -5.21
N LYS A 117 20.77 10.47 -6.23
CA LYS A 117 21.63 11.15 -7.20
C LYS A 117 21.07 12.53 -7.47
N GLN A 118 21.92 13.49 -7.83
CA GLN A 118 21.43 14.78 -8.32
C GLN A 118 21.05 14.64 -9.80
N VAL A 119 19.79 14.26 -10.03
CA VAL A 119 19.20 14.06 -11.37
C VAL A 119 18.45 15.31 -11.86
N CYS A 120 18.01 16.11 -10.90
CA CYS A 120 17.45 17.44 -11.02
C CYS A 120 18.02 18.29 -9.85
#